data_AF-A0AAW1XMW3-F1
#
_entry.id   AF-A0AAW1XMW3-F1
#
_cell.length_a   1.000
_cell.length_b   1.000
_cell.length_c   1.000
_cell.angle_alpha   90.00
_cell.angle_beta   90.00
_cell.angle_gamma   90.00
#
_symmetry.space_group_name_H-M   'P 1'
#
loop_
_entity.id
_entity.type
_entity.pdbx_description
1 polymer ?
#
loop_
_entity_poly.entity_id
_entity_poly.type
_entity_poly.pdbx_seq_one_letter_code
_entity_poly.pdbx_strand_id
1 'polypeptide(L)'
;MEFELRSSSNDDRRNVAWSGAASTSPAIEVAQQFGECISLPDRSRVRVRALLNVAKATLITIEPSTEDVWEVMDLNSELTEASILNHVRIVHEAMKFPLWLHGRTTSVFPVVSTFPKNAVVQLVPGTEVAVAPKRRRMSTQMEIHPCSRLMEDIIFQKHYSAFKKQTGD
;
A
#
# COMPACT_ATOMS: atom_id res chain seq x y z
N MET A 1 7.07 -15.29 -3.08
CA MET A 1 8.18 -15.62 -2.16
C MET A 1 8.59 -14.34 -1.50
N GLU A 2 8.62 -14.36 -0.18
CA GLU A 2 8.70 -13.18 0.66
C GLU A 2 10.03 -13.21 1.42
N PHE A 3 10.66 -12.06 1.55
CA PHE A 3 12.00 -11.93 2.09
C PHE A 3 12.07 -10.76 3.07
N GLU A 4 12.89 -10.92 4.09
CA GLU A 4 13.35 -9.84 4.95
C GLU A 4 14.78 -9.49 4.55
N LEU A 5 14.98 -8.23 4.19
CA LEU A 5 16.28 -7.63 3.98
C LEU A 5 16.70 -6.94 5.28
N ARG A 6 17.83 -7.35 5.84
CA ARG A 6 18.44 -6.69 6.99
C ARG A 6 19.70 -5.97 6.55
N SER A 7 19.80 -4.70 6.86
CA SER A 7 21.04 -3.97 6.67
C SER A 7 22.17 -4.59 7.49
N SER A 8 23.41 -4.50 6.99
CA SER A 8 24.59 -4.92 7.75
C SER A 8 25.07 -3.88 8.75
N SER A 9 24.72 -2.60 8.55
CA SER A 9 25.24 -1.47 9.34
C SER A 9 24.29 -0.98 10.43
N ASN A 10 22.99 -1.25 10.31
CA ASN A 10 21.95 -0.90 11.29
C ASN A 10 20.92 -2.05 11.40
N ASP A 11 20.06 -2.03 12.43
CA ASP A 11 18.99 -3.03 12.60
C ASP A 11 17.75 -2.69 11.75
N ASP A 12 17.92 -2.00 10.62
CA ASP A 12 16.82 -1.71 9.69
C ASP A 12 16.39 -3.00 9.00
N ARG A 13 15.08 -3.25 9.02
CA ARG A 13 14.45 -4.42 8.41
C ARG A 13 13.44 -3.98 7.38
N ARG A 14 13.52 -4.58 6.19
CA ARG A 14 12.60 -4.30 5.08
C ARG A 14 12.02 -5.61 4.61
N ASN A 15 10.70 -5.70 4.56
CA ASN A 15 10.02 -6.87 4.03
C ASN A 15 9.73 -6.60 2.55
N VAL A 16 10.19 -7.51 1.69
CA VAL A 16 9.97 -7.43 0.23
C VAL A 16 9.43 -8.75 -0.30
N ALA A 17 8.74 -8.70 -1.42
CA ALA A 17 8.34 -9.88 -2.16
C ALA A 17 9.14 -9.97 -3.47
N TRP A 18 9.38 -11.19 -3.90
CA TRP A 18 10.05 -11.49 -5.16
C TRP A 18 9.04 -11.79 -6.26
N SER A 19 9.17 -11.03 -7.35
CA SER A 19 8.42 -11.20 -8.60
C SER A 19 9.34 -11.20 -9.83
N GLY A 20 10.65 -11.35 -9.62
CA GLY A 20 11.68 -11.26 -10.66
C GLY A 20 12.15 -12.60 -11.22
N ALA A 21 13.19 -12.55 -12.03
CA ALA A 21 13.86 -13.70 -12.61
C ALA A 21 15.18 -14.00 -11.88
N ALA A 22 15.55 -15.27 -11.79
CA ALA A 22 16.83 -15.66 -11.19
C ALA A 22 18.00 -15.11 -12.02
N SER A 23 19.04 -14.68 -11.33
CA SER A 23 20.30 -14.22 -11.91
C SER A 23 21.46 -15.02 -11.33
N THR A 24 22.55 -15.13 -12.08
CA THR A 24 23.82 -15.67 -11.58
C THR A 24 24.61 -14.63 -10.79
N SER A 25 24.20 -13.35 -10.87
CA SER A 25 24.76 -12.29 -10.04
C SER A 25 24.36 -12.48 -8.57
N PRO A 26 25.27 -12.21 -7.62
CA PRO A 26 24.92 -12.17 -6.21
C PRO A 26 24.10 -10.92 -5.81
N ALA A 27 23.84 -10.01 -6.75
CA ALA A 27 23.07 -8.79 -6.49
C ALA A 27 21.56 -9.03 -6.63
N ILE A 28 20.79 -8.33 -5.78
CA ILE A 28 19.34 -8.22 -5.93
C ILE A 28 19.06 -6.90 -6.65
N GLU A 29 18.33 -7.00 -7.76
CA GLU A 29 17.89 -5.84 -8.53
C GLU A 29 16.46 -5.46 -8.11
N VAL A 30 16.26 -4.16 -7.89
CA VAL A 30 14.94 -3.58 -7.59
C VAL A 30 14.76 -2.31 -8.39
N ALA A 31 13.53 -1.95 -8.70
CA ALA A 31 13.24 -0.65 -9.29
C ALA A 31 13.69 0.48 -8.34
N GLN A 32 14.34 1.50 -8.87
CA GLN A 32 14.87 2.62 -8.08
C GLN A 32 13.81 3.23 -7.16
N GLN A 33 12.63 3.55 -7.71
CA GLN A 33 11.52 4.13 -6.94
C GLN A 33 11.01 3.21 -5.83
N PHE A 34 11.06 1.89 -6.02
CA PHE A 34 10.73 0.94 -4.97
C PHE A 34 11.80 0.95 -3.87
N GLY A 35 13.08 0.98 -4.24
CA GLY A 35 14.21 1.17 -3.32
C GLY A 35 14.05 2.43 -2.46
N GLU A 36 13.69 3.55 -3.08
CA GLU A 36 13.38 4.81 -2.37
C GLU A 36 12.20 4.66 -1.40
N CYS A 37 11.11 4.00 -1.82
CA CYS A 37 9.92 3.78 -0.97
C CYS A 37 10.24 3.00 0.31
N ILE A 38 11.12 1.99 0.21
CA ILE A 38 11.56 1.20 1.37
C ILE A 38 12.82 1.78 2.04
N SER A 39 13.32 2.93 1.58
CA SER A 39 14.55 3.57 2.05
C SER A 39 15.80 2.69 1.90
N LEU A 40 15.92 1.90 0.84
CA LEU A 40 17.08 1.07 0.50
C LEU A 40 17.99 1.80 -0.50
N PRO A 41 19.13 2.37 -0.06
CA PRO A 41 20.09 3.00 -0.97
C PRO A 41 20.68 2.00 -1.97
N ASP A 42 21.07 2.50 -3.13
CA ASP A 42 21.82 1.71 -4.11
C ASP A 42 23.10 1.11 -3.49
N ARG A 43 23.48 -0.09 -3.93
CA ARG A 43 24.64 -0.85 -3.45
C ARG A 43 24.66 -1.16 -1.95
N SER A 44 23.50 -1.10 -1.29
CA SER A 44 23.36 -1.53 0.10
C SER A 44 23.71 -3.01 0.27
N ARG A 45 24.56 -3.32 1.26
CA ARG A 45 24.82 -4.70 1.68
C ARG A 45 23.73 -5.13 2.65
N VAL A 46 23.04 -6.21 2.31
CA VAL A 46 21.95 -6.76 3.13
C VAL A 46 22.12 -8.24 3.36
N ARG A 47 21.66 -8.73 4.51
CA ARG A 47 21.40 -10.15 4.74
C ARG A 47 19.96 -10.43 4.34
N VAL A 48 19.76 -11.50 3.57
CA VAL A 48 18.44 -11.91 3.09
C VAL A 48 17.97 -13.11 3.90
N ARG A 49 16.74 -13.07 4.37
CA ARG A 49 16.07 -14.19 5.04
C ARG A 49 14.72 -14.45 4.38
N ALA A 50 14.44 -15.69 4.03
CA ALA A 50 13.10 -16.07 3.57
C ALA A 50 12.10 -15.96 4.74
N LEU A 51 10.98 -15.29 4.49
CA LEU A 51 9.85 -15.23 5.42
C LEU A 51 8.91 -16.40 5.11
N LEU A 52 8.67 -17.22 6.12
CA LEU A 52 7.76 -18.35 6.03
C LEU A 52 6.44 -17.97 6.72
N ASN A 53 5.31 -18.42 6.17
CA ASN A 53 3.98 -18.27 6.77
C ASN A 53 3.55 -16.81 7.01
N VAL A 54 3.77 -15.93 6.02
CA VAL A 54 3.24 -14.56 6.05
C VAL A 54 1.71 -14.61 6.13
N ALA A 55 1.13 -13.85 7.06
CA ALA A 55 -0.32 -13.83 7.25
C ALA A 55 -1.03 -13.28 6.01
N LYS A 56 -2.14 -13.87 5.60
CA LYS A 56 -2.93 -13.37 4.46
C LYS A 56 -3.80 -12.20 4.92
N ALA A 57 -3.76 -11.10 4.18
CA ALA A 57 -4.59 -9.95 4.44
C ALA A 57 -6.04 -10.24 4.03
N THR A 58 -7.00 -9.86 4.87
CA THR A 58 -8.41 -9.76 4.43
C THR A 58 -8.77 -8.34 4.01
N LEU A 59 -8.10 -7.33 4.59
CA LEU A 59 -8.31 -5.93 4.28
C LEU A 59 -6.99 -5.16 4.43
N ILE A 60 -6.74 -4.25 3.51
CA ILE A 60 -5.73 -3.20 3.67
C ILE A 60 -6.37 -1.83 3.43
N THR A 61 -5.82 -0.79 4.05
CA THR A 61 -6.19 0.59 3.75
C THR A 61 -4.96 1.34 3.27
N ILE A 62 -5.09 2.03 2.15
CA ILE A 62 -4.05 2.89 1.58
C ILE A 62 -4.56 4.33 1.50
N GLU A 63 -3.65 5.29 1.42
CA GLU A 63 -4.02 6.69 1.16
C GLU A 63 -3.38 7.21 -0.14
N PRO A 64 -4.07 8.04 -0.91
CA PRO A 64 -3.48 8.69 -2.07
C PRO A 64 -2.51 9.79 -1.64
N SER A 65 -1.39 9.92 -2.36
CA SER A 65 -0.40 10.97 -2.07
C SER A 65 -0.87 12.38 -2.40
N THR A 66 -1.80 12.55 -3.34
CA THR A 66 -2.38 13.84 -3.74
C THR A 66 -3.90 13.72 -3.97
N GLU A 67 -4.58 14.87 -4.09
CA GLU A 67 -6.01 14.91 -4.40
C GLU A 67 -6.30 14.41 -5.82
N ASP A 68 -5.50 14.80 -6.81
CA ASP A 68 -5.65 14.33 -8.19
C ASP A 68 -5.56 12.80 -8.28
N VAL A 69 -4.69 12.19 -7.47
CA VAL A 69 -4.56 10.72 -7.38
C VAL A 69 -5.81 10.11 -6.73
N TRP A 70 -6.41 10.78 -5.74
CA TRP A 70 -7.66 10.32 -5.12
C TRP A 70 -8.81 10.28 -6.13
N GLU A 71 -9.01 11.36 -6.89
CA GLU A 71 -10.08 11.47 -7.88
C GLU A 71 -9.96 10.37 -8.96
N VAL A 72 -8.73 10.12 -9.43
CA VAL A 72 -8.43 9.07 -10.42
C VAL A 72 -8.77 7.66 -9.90
N MET A 73 -8.46 7.39 -8.61
CA MET A 73 -8.75 6.10 -7.98
C MET A 73 -10.23 5.91 -7.70
N ASP A 74 -10.94 6.96 -7.28
CA ASP A 74 -12.37 6.90 -7.00
C ASP A 74 -13.17 6.55 -8.26
N LEU A 75 -12.81 7.18 -9.39
CA LEU A 75 -13.40 6.88 -10.71
C LEU A 75 -13.07 5.48 -11.24
N ASN A 76 -11.99 4.83 -10.76
CA ASN A 76 -11.49 3.56 -11.28
C ASN A 76 -11.15 2.55 -10.16
N SER A 77 -12.00 2.48 -9.14
CA SER A 77 -11.71 1.74 -7.90
C SER A 77 -11.42 0.25 -8.15
N GLU A 78 -12.22 -0.43 -8.98
CA GLU A 78 -12.04 -1.86 -9.30
C GLU A 78 -10.73 -2.12 -10.06
N LEU A 79 -10.38 -1.25 -11.03
CA LEU A 79 -9.11 -1.37 -11.76
C LEU A 79 -7.91 -1.08 -10.87
N THR A 80 -8.06 -0.14 -9.94
CA THR A 80 -7.03 0.22 -8.97
C THR A 80 -6.77 -0.93 -8.01
N GLU A 81 -7.83 -1.52 -7.44
CA GLU A 81 -7.76 -2.70 -6.59
C GLU A 81 -7.10 -3.87 -7.34
N ALA A 82 -7.55 -4.18 -8.56
CA ALA A 82 -6.95 -5.24 -9.37
C ALA A 82 -5.45 -4.98 -9.64
N SER A 83 -5.08 -3.74 -9.94
CA SER A 83 -3.67 -3.36 -10.17
C SER A 83 -2.82 -3.54 -8.92
N ILE A 84 -3.35 -3.20 -7.75
CA ILE A 84 -2.68 -3.40 -6.46
C ILE A 84 -2.50 -4.89 -6.18
N LEU A 85 -3.55 -5.69 -6.31
CA LEU A 85 -3.48 -7.14 -6.11
C LEU A 85 -2.57 -7.84 -7.13
N ASN A 86 -2.39 -7.26 -8.33
CA ASN A 86 -1.51 -7.81 -9.35
C ASN A 86 -0.03 -7.48 -9.11
N HIS A 87 0.29 -6.27 -8.65
CA HIS A 87 1.68 -5.80 -8.53
C HIS A 87 2.25 -5.86 -7.12
N VAL A 88 1.40 -5.75 -6.09
CA VAL A 88 1.81 -5.75 -4.70
C VAL A 88 1.52 -7.11 -4.09
N ARG A 89 2.51 -7.68 -3.41
CA ARG A 89 2.42 -9.03 -2.83
C ARG A 89 2.44 -9.01 -1.32
N ILE A 90 3.22 -8.13 -0.71
CA ILE A 90 3.23 -7.95 0.74
C ILE A 90 3.22 -6.47 1.10
N VAL A 91 2.61 -6.18 2.24
CA VAL A 91 2.61 -4.85 2.85
C VAL A 91 2.68 -4.95 4.36
N HIS A 92 2.99 -3.84 5.01
CA HIS A 92 2.76 -3.63 6.42
C HIS A 92 2.31 -2.18 6.63
N GLU A 93 1.78 -1.88 7.80
CA GLU A 93 1.39 -0.51 8.16
C GLU A 93 2.58 0.46 8.05
N ALA A 94 2.32 1.67 7.55
CA ALA A 94 3.29 2.72 7.20
C ALA A 94 4.26 2.39 6.06
N MET A 95 4.18 1.21 5.45
CA MET A 95 4.94 0.91 4.22
C MET A 95 4.49 1.83 3.08
N LYS A 96 5.43 2.22 2.22
CA LYS A 96 5.13 2.88 0.95
C LYS A 96 5.41 1.92 -0.21
N PHE A 97 4.59 1.98 -1.25
CA PHE A 97 4.86 1.27 -2.50
C PHE A 97 4.52 2.14 -3.72
N PRO A 98 5.27 2.00 -4.83
CA PRO A 98 4.93 2.63 -6.09
C PRO A 98 3.85 1.82 -6.83
N LEU A 99 2.89 2.52 -7.46
CA LEU A 99 1.90 1.92 -8.34
C LEU A 99 1.77 2.76 -9.62
N TRP A 100 1.81 2.07 -10.76
CA TRP A 100 1.53 2.69 -12.06
C TRP A 100 0.03 2.87 -12.22
N LEU A 101 -0.41 4.12 -12.28
CA LEU A 101 -1.76 4.48 -12.67
C LEU A 101 -1.77 4.78 -14.17
N HIS A 102 -2.72 4.18 -14.88
CA HIS A 102 -3.01 4.42 -16.30
C HIS A 102 -1.79 4.27 -17.23
N GLY A 103 -0.80 3.46 -16.84
CA GLY A 103 0.38 3.12 -17.62
C GLY A 103 1.34 4.28 -17.91
N ARG A 104 1.17 5.45 -17.26
CA ARG A 104 1.97 6.65 -17.57
C ARG A 104 2.62 7.30 -16.35
N THR A 105 2.03 7.19 -15.16
CA THR A 105 2.53 7.87 -13.97
C THR A 105 2.60 6.93 -12.78
N THR A 106 3.76 6.85 -12.15
CA THR A 106 3.92 6.12 -10.91
C THR A 106 3.62 7.02 -9.72
N SER A 107 2.60 6.64 -8.94
CA SER A 107 2.27 7.29 -7.68
C SER A 107 2.73 6.44 -6.50
N VAL A 108 3.15 7.09 -5.42
CA VAL A 108 3.53 6.41 -4.18
C VAL A 108 2.33 6.35 -3.25
N PHE A 109 2.09 5.19 -2.65
CA PHE A 109 0.96 4.93 -1.75
C PHE A 109 1.45 4.49 -0.38
N PRO A 110 1.16 5.25 0.69
CA PRO A 110 1.30 4.79 2.06
C PRO A 110 0.20 3.79 2.41
N VAL A 111 0.58 2.74 3.12
CA VAL A 111 -0.35 1.80 3.74
C VAL A 111 -0.73 2.35 5.11
N VAL A 112 -1.99 2.74 5.26
CA VAL A 112 -2.54 3.31 6.49
C VAL A 112 -2.80 2.22 7.53
N SER A 113 -3.33 1.07 7.10
CA SER A 113 -3.59 -0.04 8.01
C SER A 113 -3.68 -1.39 7.28
N THR A 114 -3.57 -2.46 8.05
CA THR A 114 -3.68 -3.85 7.58
C THR A 114 -4.57 -4.66 8.51
N PHE A 115 -5.22 -5.69 7.97
CA PHE A 115 -5.87 -6.72 8.77
C PHE A 115 -5.40 -8.11 8.32
N PRO A 116 -4.79 -8.91 9.21
CA PRO A 116 -4.57 -8.66 10.64
C PRO A 116 -3.59 -7.49 10.90
N LYS A 117 -3.81 -6.75 12.01
CA LYS A 117 -3.04 -5.55 12.36
C LYS A 117 -1.60 -5.86 12.75
N ASN A 118 -0.71 -4.87 12.62
CA ASN A 118 0.70 -4.90 13.06
C ASN A 118 1.51 -6.08 12.50
N ALA A 119 1.11 -6.63 11.36
CA ALA A 119 1.79 -7.73 10.70
C ALA A 119 2.29 -7.31 9.32
N VAL A 120 3.36 -7.96 8.88
CA VAL A 120 3.61 -8.08 7.44
C VAL A 120 2.55 -9.04 6.92
N VAL A 121 1.77 -8.59 5.95
CA VAL A 121 0.66 -9.35 5.39
C VAL A 121 0.84 -9.54 3.90
N GLN A 122 0.37 -10.68 3.40
CA GLN A 122 0.35 -11.04 1.99
C GLN A 122 -1.00 -10.65 1.39
N LEU A 123 -0.97 -9.94 0.26
CA LEU A 123 -2.14 -9.68 -0.56
C LEU A 123 -2.41 -10.92 -1.40
N VAL A 124 -3.64 -11.41 -1.35
CA VAL A 124 -4.10 -12.61 -2.05
C VAL A 124 -5.41 -12.31 -2.78
N PRO A 125 -5.84 -13.14 -3.76
CA PRO A 125 -7.18 -13.00 -4.32
C PRO A 125 -8.24 -13.01 -3.21
N GLY A 126 -9.10 -11.98 -3.19
CA GLY A 126 -10.10 -11.78 -2.14
C GLY A 126 -9.66 -10.87 -0.98
N THR A 127 -8.41 -10.39 -0.95
CA THR A 127 -8.03 -9.27 -0.08
C THR A 127 -8.76 -8.01 -0.54
N GLU A 128 -9.53 -7.37 0.34
CA GLU A 128 -10.16 -6.08 0.06
C GLU A 128 -9.15 -4.93 0.15
N VAL A 129 -9.22 -3.98 -0.79
CA VAL A 129 -8.41 -2.76 -0.74
C VAL A 129 -9.30 -1.54 -0.52
N ALA A 130 -9.18 -0.90 0.64
CA ALA A 130 -9.83 0.37 0.94
C ALA A 130 -8.90 1.56 0.65
N VAL A 131 -9.46 2.65 0.12
CA VAL A 131 -8.75 3.90 -0.14
C VAL A 131 -9.25 4.95 0.84
N ALA A 132 -8.38 5.46 1.71
CA ALA A 132 -8.72 6.52 2.63
C ALA A 132 -9.01 7.82 1.86
N PRO A 133 -10.11 8.54 2.17
CA PRO A 133 -10.43 9.79 1.50
C PRO A 133 -9.41 10.88 1.81
N LYS A 134 -9.00 11.63 0.79
CA LYS A 134 -8.18 12.83 0.97
C LYS A 134 -9.03 14.08 0.74
N ARG A 135 -9.55 14.65 1.84
CA ARG A 135 -10.40 15.85 1.77
C ARG A 135 -9.57 17.08 1.34
N ARG A 136 -10.14 17.93 0.49
CA ARG A 136 -9.67 19.31 0.27
C ARG A 136 -9.49 19.98 1.63
N ARG A 137 -8.31 20.55 1.90
CA ARG A 137 -8.20 21.56 2.95
C ARG A 137 -8.98 22.78 2.47
N MET A 138 -10.23 22.92 2.90
CA MET A 138 -10.85 24.24 2.91
C MET A 138 -10.04 25.09 3.88
N SER A 139 -9.42 26.16 3.40
CA SER A 139 -8.81 27.18 4.25
C SER A 139 -9.92 27.88 5.03
N THR A 140 -10.30 27.35 6.18
CA THR A 140 -11.10 28.10 7.15
C THR A 140 -10.75 27.65 8.55
N GLN A 141 -10.19 28.59 9.32
CA GLN A 141 -10.06 28.50 10.77
C GLN A 141 -11.42 28.16 11.37
N MET A 142 -11.58 27.00 12.04
CA MET A 142 -12.41 26.91 13.23
C MET A 142 -12.03 25.66 14.04
N GLU A 143 -11.84 25.86 15.34
CA GLU A 143 -11.37 24.90 16.33
C GLU A 143 -12.42 23.83 16.75
N ILE A 144 -11.91 22.79 17.47
CA ILE A 144 -12.56 21.89 18.48
C ILE A 144 -13.42 20.71 17.93
N HIS A 145 -13.37 19.40 18.32
CA HIS A 145 -12.70 18.52 19.30
C HIS A 145 -12.62 17.06 18.73
N PRO A 146 -11.81 16.13 19.31
CA PRO A 146 -11.41 14.85 18.70
C PRO A 146 -12.16 13.60 19.23
N CYS A 147 -12.05 12.51 18.46
CA CYS A 147 -12.11 11.09 18.85
C CYS A 147 -13.32 10.20 18.45
N SER A 148 -14.36 10.68 17.76
CA SER A 148 -15.44 9.79 17.26
C SER A 148 -15.63 9.73 15.74
N ARG A 149 -15.11 10.71 14.98
CA ARG A 149 -15.41 10.87 13.54
C ARG A 149 -14.71 9.90 12.57
N LEU A 150 -13.60 9.28 12.97
CA LEU A 150 -12.81 8.44 12.04
C LEU A 150 -13.43 7.05 11.78
N MET A 151 -14.18 6.49 12.73
CA MET A 151 -14.93 5.24 12.49
C MET A 151 -16.16 5.49 11.62
N GLU A 152 -16.85 6.61 11.83
CA GLU A 152 -18.00 7.01 11.02
C GLU A 152 -17.61 7.20 9.55
N ASP A 153 -16.48 7.85 9.27
CA ASP A 153 -16.03 8.10 7.89
C ASP A 153 -15.64 6.82 7.10
N ILE A 154 -15.09 5.79 7.75
CA ILE A 154 -14.73 4.51 7.10
C ILE A 154 -15.99 3.65 6.86
N ILE A 155 -16.91 3.62 7.84
CA ILE A 155 -18.20 2.94 7.70
C ILE A 155 -19.03 3.62 6.61
N PHE A 156 -18.96 4.96 6.52
CA PHE A 156 -19.64 5.76 5.51
C PHE A 156 -19.15 5.45 4.09
N GLN A 157 -17.85 5.24 3.87
CA GLN A 157 -17.35 4.84 2.55
C GLN A 157 -17.70 3.41 2.16
N LYS A 158 -17.61 2.43 3.08
CA LYS A 158 -18.07 1.06 2.78
C LYS A 158 -19.57 1.02 2.46
N HIS A 159 -20.38 1.81 3.16
CA HIS A 159 -21.82 1.93 2.85
C HIS A 159 -22.08 2.70 1.55
N TYR A 160 -21.29 3.74 1.24
CA TYR A 160 -21.45 4.52 0.01
C TYR A 160 -21.15 3.70 -1.25
N SER A 161 -20.03 2.96 -1.27
CA SER A 161 -19.69 2.07 -2.40
C SER A 161 -20.68 0.90 -2.54
N ALA A 162 -21.23 0.39 -1.43
CA ALA A 162 -22.28 -0.63 -1.45
C ALA A 162 -23.63 -0.08 -1.96
N PHE A 163 -23.99 1.15 -1.58
CA PHE A 163 -25.20 1.84 -2.03
C PHE A 163 -25.14 2.17 -3.52
N LYS A 164 -24.01 2.70 -4.01
CA LYS A 164 -23.74 2.94 -5.44
C LYS A 164 -23.78 1.66 -6.30
N LYS A 165 -23.50 0.48 -5.73
CA LYS A 165 -23.66 -0.81 -6.43
C LYS A 165 -25.12 -1.30 -6.53
N GLN A 166 -26.02 -0.77 -5.70
CA GLN A 166 -27.46 -1.13 -5.70
C GLN A 166 -28.32 -0.15 -6.50
N THR A 167 -27.92 1.12 -6.55
CA THR A 167 -28.52 2.12 -7.44
C THR A 167 -27.63 2.24 -8.67
N GLY A 168 -27.98 1.54 -9.75
CA GLY A 168 -27.20 1.58 -11.00
C GLY A 168 -27.23 2.96 -11.67
N ASP A 169 -26.35 3.86 -11.21
CA ASP A 169 -26.02 5.18 -11.75
C ASP A 169 -24.54 5.27 -12.13
#